data_AF-X1DSU9-F1
#
_entry.id   AF-X1DSU9-F1
#
_cell.length_a   1.000
_cell.length_b   1.000
_cell.length_c   1.000
_cell.angle_alpha   90.00
_cell.angle_beta   90.00
_cell.angle_gamma   90.00
#
_symmetry.space_group_name_H-M   'P 1'
#
loop_
_entity.id
_entity.type
_entity.pdbx_description
1 polymer ?
#
loop_
_entity_poly.entity_id
_entity_poly.type
_entity_poly.pdbx_seq_one_letter_code
_entity_poly.pdbx_strand_id
1 'polypeptide(L)'
;IAVAVDVGQQSDLEYVKEKALKVGASKSYIIDAKEEFAKEYVLPGLQAGAVYESNYPLATAYSRPLISKIMVEIAEKEQAEAIVHGCTGKGNDQVRFEVSIAALNPKLQVIDLPHKF
;
A
#
# COMPACT_ATOMS: atom_id res chain seq x y z
N ILE A 1 -5.31 12.45 -6.06
CA ILE A 1 -5.69 11.12 -6.61
C ILE A 1 -5.75 10.16 -5.44
N ALA A 2 -6.78 9.33 -5.34
CA ALA A 2 -6.89 8.28 -4.33
C ALA A 2 -6.60 6.92 -4.96
N VAL A 3 -5.94 6.03 -4.23
CA VAL A 3 -5.64 4.65 -4.66
C VAL A 3 -6.07 3.69 -3.56
N ALA A 4 -6.97 2.78 -3.90
CA ALA A 4 -7.38 1.66 -3.07
C ALA A 4 -6.90 0.37 -3.75
N VAL A 5 -6.25 -0.51 -2.98
CA VAL A 5 -5.73 -1.78 -3.48
C VAL A 5 -6.46 -2.91 -2.76
N ASP A 6 -7.14 -3.78 -3.51
CA ASP A 6 -7.74 -5.00 -3.00
C ASP A 6 -6.69 -6.10 -2.90
N VAL A 7 -6.33 -6.46 -1.68
CA VAL A 7 -5.48 -7.61 -1.35
C VAL A 7 -6.29 -8.70 -0.61
N GLY A 8 -7.61 -8.66 -0.72
CA GLY A 8 -8.53 -9.63 -0.12
C GLY A 8 -9.17 -9.16 1.19
N GLN A 9 -9.04 -7.88 1.52
CA GLN A 9 -9.75 -7.31 2.66
C GLN A 9 -11.27 -7.29 2.41
N GLN A 10 -12.06 -7.57 3.44
CA GLN A 10 -13.53 -7.53 3.36
C GLN A 10 -14.04 -6.08 3.45
N SER A 11 -13.82 -5.29 2.40
CA SER A 11 -14.24 -3.88 2.34
C SER A 11 -15.08 -3.58 1.11
N ASP A 12 -16.06 -2.68 1.25
CA ASP A 12 -16.81 -2.13 0.12
C ASP A 12 -15.97 -1.08 -0.62
N LEU A 13 -15.26 -1.54 -1.66
CA LEU A 13 -14.34 -0.71 -2.43
C LEU A 13 -15.05 0.31 -3.32
N GLU A 14 -16.27 0.01 -3.76
CA GLU A 14 -17.09 0.97 -4.52
C GLU A 14 -17.50 2.13 -3.62
N TYR A 15 -17.94 1.86 -2.40
CA TYR A 15 -18.17 2.90 -1.40
C TYR A 15 -16.91 3.72 -1.12
N VAL A 16 -15.74 3.09 -0.99
CA VAL A 16 -14.46 3.80 -0.79
C VAL A 16 -14.16 4.75 -1.94
N LYS A 17 -14.35 4.31 -3.19
CA LYS A 17 -14.15 5.13 -4.39
C LYS A 17 -15.11 6.30 -4.44
N GLU A 18 -16.40 6.07 -4.19
CA GLU A 18 -17.38 7.16 -4.12
C GLU A 18 -17.03 8.17 -3.04
N LYS A 19 -16.66 7.68 -1.85
CA LYS A 19 -16.28 8.53 -0.73
C LYS A 19 -15.05 9.37 -1.07
N ALA A 20 -14.02 8.79 -1.69
CA ALA A 20 -12.82 9.50 -2.11
C ALA A 20 -13.14 10.67 -3.05
N LEU A 21 -14.01 10.44 -4.04
CA LEU A 21 -14.46 11.49 -4.96
C LEU A 21 -15.28 12.56 -4.22
N LYS A 22 -16.20 12.15 -3.33
CA LYS A 22 -17.03 13.07 -2.52
C LYS A 22 -16.21 13.99 -1.62
N VAL A 23 -15.07 13.52 -1.10
CA VAL A 23 -14.17 14.34 -0.24
C VAL A 23 -13.11 15.11 -1.01
N GLY A 24 -13.16 15.12 -2.35
CA GLY A 24 -12.35 16.01 -3.19
C GLY A 24 -11.19 15.35 -3.94
N ALA A 25 -11.10 14.02 -4.00
CA ALA A 25 -10.13 13.39 -4.89
C ALA A 25 -10.48 13.66 -6.36
N SER A 26 -9.52 14.14 -7.15
CA SER A 26 -9.69 14.38 -8.59
C SER A 26 -9.88 13.10 -9.41
N LYS A 27 -9.32 11.99 -8.94
CA LYS A 27 -9.48 10.63 -9.47
C LYS A 27 -9.40 9.62 -8.32
N SER A 28 -10.06 8.48 -8.47
CA SER A 28 -9.97 7.37 -7.52
C SER A 28 -9.78 6.04 -8.25
N TYR A 29 -8.68 5.37 -7.97
CA TYR A 29 -8.33 4.05 -8.50
C TYR A 29 -8.71 2.95 -7.50
N ILE A 30 -9.36 1.90 -8.00
CA ILE A 30 -9.48 0.62 -7.30
C ILE A 30 -8.67 -0.39 -8.11
N ILE A 31 -7.70 -1.04 -7.46
CA ILE A 31 -6.82 -2.03 -8.09
C ILE A 31 -7.09 -3.39 -7.46
N ASP A 32 -7.54 -4.37 -8.25
CA ASP A 32 -7.63 -5.76 -7.77
C ASP A 32 -6.25 -6.40 -7.87
N ALA A 33 -5.64 -6.65 -6.72
CA ALA A 33 -4.29 -7.22 -6.60
C ALA A 33 -4.29 -8.54 -5.81
N LYS A 34 -5.45 -9.19 -5.62
CA LYS A 34 -5.56 -10.42 -4.83
C LYS A 34 -4.67 -11.54 -5.38
N GLU A 35 -4.71 -11.73 -6.69
CA GLU A 35 -3.96 -12.78 -7.37
C GLU A 35 -2.45 -12.55 -7.30
N GLU A 36 -2.02 -11.31 -7.57
CA GLU A 36 -0.61 -10.90 -7.46
C GLU A 36 -0.13 -11.02 -6.01
N PHE A 37 -0.93 -10.57 -5.04
CA PHE A 37 -0.63 -10.71 -3.63
C PHE A 37 -0.41 -12.18 -3.22
N ALA A 38 -1.32 -13.07 -3.63
CA ALA A 38 -1.22 -14.48 -3.31
C ALA A 38 0.01 -15.13 -3.94
N LYS A 39 0.27 -14.87 -5.22
CA LYS A 39 1.33 -15.54 -5.98
C LYS A 39 2.72 -14.98 -5.73
N GLU A 40 2.86 -13.67 -5.66
CA GLU A 40 4.18 -13.01 -5.65
C GLU A 40 4.65 -12.62 -4.25
N TYR A 41 3.76 -12.63 -3.24
CA TYR A 41 4.11 -12.22 -1.88
C TYR A 41 3.83 -13.31 -0.84
N VAL A 42 2.61 -13.87 -0.82
CA VAL A 42 2.24 -14.88 0.17
C VAL A 42 2.90 -16.23 -0.13
N LEU A 43 2.80 -16.72 -1.37
CA LEU A 43 3.33 -18.03 -1.75
C LEU A 43 4.86 -18.15 -1.54
N PRO A 44 5.70 -17.16 -1.93
CA PRO A 44 7.14 -17.24 -1.66
C PRO A 44 7.45 -17.26 -0.16
N GLY A 45 6.72 -16.48 0.64
CA GLY A 45 6.83 -16.51 2.10
C GLY A 45 6.50 -17.88 2.68
N LEU A 46 5.46 -18.53 2.17
CA LEU A 46 5.07 -19.88 2.58
C LEU A 46 6.15 -20.91 2.18
N GLN A 47 6.65 -20.85 0.95
CA GLN A 47 7.70 -21.75 0.46
C GLN A 47 9.00 -21.62 1.25
N ALA A 48 9.33 -20.41 1.71
CA ALA A 48 10.48 -20.14 2.56
C ALA A 48 10.29 -20.59 4.02
N GLY A 49 9.08 -21.03 4.42
CA GLY A 49 8.76 -21.30 5.82
C GLY A 49 8.87 -20.04 6.69
N ALA A 50 8.59 -18.86 6.13
CA ALA A 50 8.85 -17.60 6.77
C ALA A 50 7.90 -17.36 7.96
N VAL A 51 8.46 -17.41 9.17
CA VAL A 51 7.77 -17.15 10.42
C VAL A 51 8.62 -16.21 11.27
N TYR A 52 8.08 -15.03 11.55
CA TYR A 52 8.68 -14.06 12.44
C TYR A 52 8.49 -14.47 13.90
N GLU A 53 9.58 -14.46 14.67
CA GLU A 53 9.61 -14.85 16.10
C GLU A 53 8.92 -16.18 16.38
N SER A 54 9.00 -17.13 15.45
CA SER A 54 8.38 -18.47 15.52
C SER A 54 6.86 -18.50 15.71
N ASN A 55 6.17 -17.37 15.56
CA ASN A 55 4.73 -17.27 15.84
C ASN A 55 3.94 -16.50 14.78
N TYR A 56 4.57 -15.61 14.01
CA TYR A 56 3.84 -14.71 13.12
C TYR A 56 4.23 -14.91 11.64
N PRO A 57 3.30 -15.35 10.77
CA PRO A 57 3.59 -15.67 9.36
C PRO A 57 3.65 -14.42 8.45
N LEU A 58 4.00 -13.25 8.99
CA LEU A 58 4.25 -12.01 8.23
C LEU A 58 3.07 -11.49 7.38
N ALA A 59 1.83 -11.95 7.63
CA ALA A 59 0.65 -11.66 6.81
C ALA A 59 0.45 -10.17 6.48
N THR A 60 0.63 -9.29 7.46
CA THR A 60 0.52 -7.83 7.27
C THR A 60 1.70 -7.26 6.50
N ALA A 61 2.91 -7.76 6.76
CA ALA A 61 4.14 -7.25 6.16
C ALA A 61 4.16 -7.48 4.64
N TYR A 62 3.64 -8.61 4.15
CA TYR A 62 3.67 -8.96 2.73
C TYR A 62 2.92 -8.00 1.81
N SER A 63 1.82 -7.41 2.27
CA SER A 63 1.00 -6.55 1.39
C SER A 63 1.60 -5.15 1.22
N ARG A 64 2.44 -4.67 2.14
CA ARG A 64 2.93 -3.27 2.11
C ARG A 64 3.85 -2.99 0.92
N PRO A 65 4.80 -3.87 0.56
CA PRO A 65 5.60 -3.69 -0.64
C PRO A 65 4.76 -3.73 -1.92
N LEU A 66 3.72 -4.57 -2.01
CA LEU A 66 2.79 -4.60 -3.15
C LEU A 66 2.01 -3.29 -3.29
N ILE A 67 1.42 -2.82 -2.19
CA ILE A 67 0.67 -1.56 -2.21
C ILE A 67 1.61 -0.40 -2.59
N SER A 68 2.84 -0.38 -2.06
CA SER A 68 3.86 0.61 -2.41
C SER A 68 4.20 0.60 -3.90
N LYS A 69 4.40 -0.59 -4.48
CA LYS A 69 4.62 -0.78 -5.92
C LYS A 69 3.50 -0.17 -6.75
N ILE A 70 2.26 -0.51 -6.44
CA ILE A 70 1.09 0.02 -7.16
C ILE A 70 0.97 1.55 -7.00
N MET A 71 1.27 2.09 -5.82
CA MET A 71 1.26 3.54 -5.59
C MET A 71 2.32 4.26 -6.44
N VAL A 72 3.52 3.69 -6.56
CA VAL A 72 4.60 4.22 -7.43
C VAL A 72 4.18 4.18 -8.90
N GLU A 73 3.65 3.05 -9.38
CA GLU A 73 3.18 2.92 -10.77
C GLU A 73 2.07 3.94 -11.11
N ILE A 74 1.11 4.14 -10.19
CA ILE A 74 0.06 5.15 -10.37
C ILE A 74 0.64 6.57 -10.31
N ALA A 75 1.58 6.84 -9.41
CA ALA A 75 2.23 8.14 -9.33
C ALA A 75 2.98 8.47 -10.63
N GLU A 76 3.71 7.53 -11.19
CA GLU A 76 4.40 7.70 -12.48
C GLU A 76 3.42 7.91 -13.63
N LYS A 77 2.37 7.10 -13.70
CA LYS A 77 1.30 7.24 -14.70
C LYS A 77 0.63 8.61 -14.65
N GLU A 78 0.39 9.12 -13.46
CA GLU A 78 -0.28 10.40 -13.22
C GLU A 78 0.69 11.58 -13.14
N GLN A 79 1.99 11.34 -13.33
CA GLN A 79 3.06 12.33 -13.19
C GLN A 79 3.00 13.07 -11.85
N ALA A 80 2.66 12.35 -10.78
CA ALA A 80 2.60 12.88 -9.44
C ALA A 80 4.01 13.06 -8.85
N GLU A 81 4.19 14.14 -8.10
CA GLU A 81 5.47 14.47 -7.46
C GLU A 81 5.64 13.79 -6.10
N ALA A 82 4.53 13.39 -5.47
CA ALA A 82 4.51 12.86 -4.13
C ALA A 82 3.53 11.70 -3.93
N ILE A 83 3.87 10.81 -3.01
CA ILE A 83 3.01 9.78 -2.45
C ILE A 83 2.72 10.13 -0.99
N VAL A 84 1.44 10.01 -0.61
CA VAL A 84 0.98 10.26 0.76
C VAL A 84 0.45 8.96 1.38
N HIS A 85 0.83 8.66 2.61
CA HIS A 85 0.25 7.55 3.38
C HIS A 85 -0.22 7.96 4.78
N GLY A 86 -1.20 7.22 5.31
CA GLY A 86 -1.79 7.46 6.63
C GLY A 86 -1.23 6.59 7.77
N CYS A 87 -0.06 5.97 7.59
CA CYS A 87 0.57 5.17 8.64
C CYS A 87 0.91 6.01 9.87
N THR A 88 0.86 5.39 11.05
CA THR A 88 1.23 6.06 12.30
C THR A 88 2.76 6.15 12.44
N GLY A 89 3.26 7.24 13.01
CA GLY A 89 4.70 7.49 13.25
C GLY A 89 5.39 6.53 14.23
N LYS A 90 4.67 5.55 14.77
CA LYS A 90 5.15 4.58 15.78
C LYS A 90 5.02 3.12 15.30
N GLY A 91 4.54 2.91 14.07
CA GLY A 91 4.23 1.60 13.55
C GLY A 91 5.22 1.12 12.48
N ASN A 92 5.37 -0.20 12.35
CA ASN A 92 6.22 -0.81 11.33
C ASN A 92 5.75 -0.54 9.89
N ASP A 93 4.47 -0.22 9.70
CA ASP A 93 3.92 0.00 8.35
C ASP A 93 4.50 1.26 7.69
N GLN A 94 4.78 2.32 8.46
CA GLN A 94 5.47 3.51 7.93
C GLN A 94 6.79 3.11 7.26
N VAL A 95 7.65 2.40 8.00
CA VAL A 95 8.96 1.93 7.50
C VAL A 95 8.79 1.07 6.26
N ARG A 96 7.81 0.15 6.26
CA ARG A 96 7.56 -0.74 5.11
C ARG A 96 7.17 0.05 3.85
N PHE A 97 6.33 1.07 3.98
CA PHE A 97 5.95 1.91 2.86
C PHE A 97 7.10 2.79 2.38
N GLU A 98 7.70 3.57 3.28
CA GLU A 98 8.76 4.53 2.92
C GLU A 98 9.97 3.85 2.29
N VAL A 99 10.44 2.72 2.87
CA VAL A 99 11.56 1.95 2.31
C VAL A 99 11.20 1.35 0.95
N SER A 100 10.00 0.81 0.80
CA SER A 100 9.57 0.23 -0.49
C SER A 100 9.46 1.30 -1.57
N ILE A 101 8.84 2.44 -1.26
CA ILE A 101 8.70 3.57 -2.20
C ILE A 101 10.08 4.11 -2.59
N ALA A 102 10.96 4.35 -1.61
CA ALA A 102 12.31 4.83 -1.88
C ALA A 102 13.14 3.84 -2.71
N ALA A 103 12.97 2.53 -2.51
CA ALA A 103 13.65 1.49 -3.29
C ALA A 103 13.15 1.42 -4.74
N LEU A 104 11.86 1.68 -4.96
CA LEU A 104 11.23 1.63 -6.29
C LEU A 104 11.45 2.91 -7.09
N ASN A 105 11.28 4.07 -6.46
CA ASN A 105 11.49 5.37 -7.08
C ASN A 105 11.91 6.42 -6.03
N PRO A 106 13.23 6.65 -5.84
CA PRO A 106 13.74 7.59 -4.84
C PRO A 106 13.50 9.07 -5.20
N LYS A 107 12.96 9.37 -6.39
CA LYS A 107 12.63 10.74 -6.80
C LYS A 107 11.26 11.20 -6.30
N LEU A 108 10.37 10.27 -5.95
CA LEU A 108 9.06 10.61 -5.41
C LEU A 108 9.21 11.09 -3.98
N GLN A 109 8.60 12.23 -3.66
CA GLN A 109 8.51 12.69 -2.28
C GLN A 109 7.52 11.81 -1.52
N VAL A 110 7.87 11.35 -0.33
CA VAL A 110 6.93 10.65 0.56
C VAL A 110 6.50 11.61 1.66
N ILE A 111 5.19 11.70 1.88
CA ILE A 111 4.58 12.55 2.90
C ILE A 111 3.77 11.66 3.84
N ASP A 112 4.12 11.66 5.12
CA ASP A 112 3.30 11.13 6.18
C ASP A 112 2.39 12.24 6.72
N LEU A 113 1.08 11.97 6.83
CA LEU A 113 0.17 12.97 7.40
C LEU A 113 0.30 12.96 8.92
N PRO A 114 0.68 14.08 9.58
CA PRO A 114 0.71 14.13 11.03
C PRO A 114 -0.71 13.91 11.56
N HIS A 115 -0.82 13.03 12.56
CA HIS A 115 -2.06 12.93 13.33
C HIS A 115 -2.34 14.31 13.93
N LYS A 116 -3.44 14.95 13.50
CA LYS A 116 -4.05 16.00 14.32
C LYS A 116 -4.42 15.34 15.64
N PHE A 117 -3.74 15.77 16.70
CA PHE A 117 -4.10 15.49 18.10
C PHE A 117 -5.51 15.97 18.39
#